data_AF-A0A7S0ANE4-F1
#
_entry.id   AF-A0A7S0ANE4-F1
#
_cell.length_a   1.000
_cell.length_b   1.000
_cell.length_c   1.000
_cell.angle_alpha   90.00
_cell.angle_beta   90.00
_cell.angle_gamma   90.00
#
_symmetry.space_group_name_H-M   'P 1'
#
loop_
_entity.id
_entity.type
_entity.pdbx_description
1 polymer ?
#
loop_
_entity_poly.entity_id
_entity_poly.type
_entity_poly.pdbx_seq_one_letter_code
_entity_poly.pdbx_strand_id
1 'polypeptide(L)'
;ELLQTAVSAIGKAVETRARTRWVVQDEQSGGGGSNKNHQSNTSTGGTVVQLNERNFQRKVVDNPEVGMVAFIAPWCGHCKQLLPEWQEAARLLQGEGCYLGVVDATVETGLASQYQVQGYPTIKVFPGGDN
;
A
#
# COMPACT_ATOMS: atom_id res chain seq x y z
N GLU A 1 0.10 -20.27 -5.68
CA GLU A 1 1.46 -19.93 -6.16
C GLU A 1 1.56 -18.56 -6.82
N LEU A 2 0.71 -18.18 -7.78
CA LEU A 2 0.81 -16.88 -8.48
C LEU A 2 0.75 -15.63 -7.56
N LEU A 3 -0.06 -15.66 -6.50
CA LEU A 3 -0.15 -14.54 -5.55
C LEU A 3 1.13 -14.42 -4.68
N GLN A 4 1.74 -15.53 -4.27
CA GLN A 4 3.00 -15.51 -3.49
C GLN A 4 4.18 -15.04 -4.34
N THR A 5 4.25 -15.46 -5.60
CA THR A 5 5.25 -14.97 -6.55
C THR A 5 5.07 -13.48 -6.84
N ALA A 6 3.83 -13.01 -7.01
CA ALA A 6 3.54 -11.59 -7.22
C ALA A 6 3.92 -10.74 -6.01
N VAL A 7 3.56 -11.16 -4.79
CA VAL A 7 3.93 -10.48 -3.55
C VAL A 7 5.46 -10.42 -3.39
N SER A 8 6.17 -11.52 -3.62
CA SER A 8 7.64 -11.56 -3.55
C SER A 8 8.32 -10.73 -4.65
N ALA A 9 7.77 -10.72 -5.87
CA ALA A 9 8.26 -9.89 -6.97
C ALA A 9 8.05 -8.39 -6.70
N ILE A 10 6.90 -8.01 -6.12
CA ILE A 10 6.61 -6.64 -5.71
C ILE A 10 7.55 -6.20 -4.59
N GLY A 11 7.77 -7.04 -3.55
CA GLY A 11 8.75 -6.78 -2.50
C GLY A 11 10.16 -6.52 -3.03
N LYS A 12 10.64 -7.39 -3.93
CA LYS A 12 11.96 -7.22 -4.58
C LYS A 12 12.05 -5.96 -5.45
N ALA A 13 10.97 -5.58 -6.13
CA ALA A 13 10.91 -4.37 -6.94
C ALA A 13 10.92 -3.10 -6.09
N VAL A 14 10.26 -3.10 -4.93
CA VAL A 14 10.29 -2.01 -3.94
C VAL A 14 11.68 -1.88 -3.33
N GLU A 15 12.32 -2.99 -2.95
CA GLU A 15 13.67 -2.99 -2.37
C GLU A 15 14.76 -2.52 -3.36
N THR A 16 14.55 -2.76 -4.66
CA THR A 16 15.46 -2.28 -5.72
C THR A 16 15.40 -0.76 -5.89
N ARG A 17 14.23 -0.12 -5.74
CA ARG A 17 14.08 1.36 -5.79
C ARG A 17 14.63 2.05 -4.55
N ALA A 18 14.63 1.38 -3.39
CA ALA A 18 15.22 1.92 -2.16
C ALA A 18 16.76 2.06 -2.24
N ARG A 19 17.43 1.24 -3.06
CA ARG A 19 18.89 1.21 -3.19
C ARG A 19 19.47 2.24 -4.16
N THR A 20 18.66 2.85 -5.03
CA THR A 20 19.15 3.80 -6.05
C THR A 20 19.18 5.26 -5.57
N ARG A 21 18.75 5.54 -4.33
CA ARG A 21 18.68 6.90 -3.76
C ARG A 21 19.83 7.22 -2.80
N TRP A 22 21.05 6.73 -3.01
CA TRP A 22 22.23 7.20 -2.24
C TRP A 22 23.53 7.06 -3.04
N VAL A 23 23.69 7.88 -4.09
CA VAL A 23 25.03 8.28 -4.58
C VAL A 23 24.98 9.77 -4.90
N VAL A 24 25.11 10.59 -3.86
CA VAL A 24 25.70 11.93 -3.98
C VAL A 24 26.67 12.06 -2.81
N GLN A 25 27.93 12.21 -3.18
CA GLN A 25 29.07 12.50 -2.32
C GLN A 25 29.13 14.00 -2.07
N ASP A 26 29.44 14.41 -0.84
CA ASP A 26 30.40 15.49 -0.59
C ASP A 26 30.87 15.47 0.88
N GLU A 27 32.18 15.55 1.07
CA GLU A 27 32.86 15.80 2.34
C GLU A 27 32.81 17.29 2.68
N GLN A 28 32.32 17.70 3.85
CA GLN A 28 32.94 18.77 4.65
C GLN A 28 32.30 18.88 6.04
N SER A 29 33.11 18.65 7.08
CA SER A 29 33.26 19.47 8.30
C SER A 29 32.04 20.18 8.94
N GLY A 30 31.74 19.80 10.19
CA GLY A 30 31.52 20.76 11.28
C GLY A 30 30.08 21.09 11.73
N GLY A 31 29.79 20.75 12.99
CA GLY A 31 29.10 21.64 13.93
C GLY A 31 27.56 21.69 13.97
N GLY A 32 27.00 21.37 15.14
CA GLY A 32 25.97 22.22 15.77
C GLY A 32 24.49 21.88 15.55
N GLY A 33 23.84 21.39 16.61
CA GLY A 33 22.59 21.96 17.11
C GLY A 33 21.23 21.56 16.50
N SER A 34 20.28 21.39 17.42
CA SER A 34 18.82 21.61 17.27
C SER A 34 17.92 20.38 17.08
N ASN A 35 17.23 20.08 18.19
CA ASN A 35 15.80 19.78 18.33
C ASN A 35 15.04 19.43 17.03
N LYS A 36 14.65 18.16 16.91
CA LYS A 36 13.50 17.76 16.09
C LYS A 36 12.61 16.85 16.91
N ASN A 37 11.53 17.45 17.41
CA ASN A 37 10.35 16.77 17.85
C ASN A 37 9.78 16.03 16.62
N HIS A 38 10.17 14.77 16.45
CA HIS A 38 9.48 13.88 15.52
C HIS A 38 8.39 13.17 16.31
N GLN A 39 7.19 13.75 16.20
CA GLN A 39 5.94 13.03 16.35
C GLN A 39 6.03 11.83 15.40
N SER A 40 6.43 10.69 15.96
CA SER A 40 6.31 9.39 15.32
C SER A 40 4.83 9.16 15.07
N ASN A 41 4.38 9.46 13.85
CA ASN A 41 3.10 8.99 13.36
C ASN A 41 3.27 7.49 13.15
N THR A 42 3.06 6.73 14.23
CA THR A 42 3.13 5.28 14.27
C THR A 42 2.03 4.71 13.38
N SER A 43 2.35 4.52 12.10
CA SER A 43 1.59 3.69 11.17
C SER A 43 1.40 2.34 11.84
N THR A 44 0.19 2.11 12.35
CA THR A 44 -0.24 0.84 12.97
C THR A 44 -0.44 -0.16 11.83
N GLY A 45 0.68 -0.52 11.22
CA GLY A 45 0.77 -1.33 10.02
C GLY A 45 0.72 -2.78 10.45
N GLY A 46 -0.47 -3.36 10.37
CA GLY A 46 -0.59 -4.80 10.46
C GLY A 46 -1.94 -5.40 10.16
N THR A 47 -2.81 -4.60 9.56
CA THR A 47 -4.16 -5.00 9.23
C THR A 47 -4.48 -4.41 7.86
N VAL A 48 -5.23 -5.16 7.07
CA VAL A 48 -5.78 -4.68 5.80
C VAL A 48 -6.52 -3.37 6.05
N VAL A 49 -6.16 -2.33 5.30
CA VAL A 49 -6.75 -1.01 5.46
C VAL A 49 -8.13 -0.98 4.79
N GLN A 50 -9.18 -0.69 5.55
CA GLN A 50 -10.51 -0.45 5.00
C GLN A 50 -10.57 0.92 4.34
N LEU A 51 -10.89 0.92 3.05
CA LEU A 51 -10.87 2.10 2.20
C LEU A 51 -12.29 2.45 1.73
N ASN A 52 -12.56 3.74 1.65
CA ASN A 52 -13.81 4.33 1.19
C ASN A 52 -13.54 5.69 0.55
N GLU A 53 -14.54 6.26 -0.13
CA GLU A 53 -14.43 7.53 -0.84
C GLU A 53 -13.85 8.66 0.04
N ARG A 54 -14.16 8.68 1.34
CA ARG A 54 -13.69 9.73 2.27
C ARG A 54 -12.21 9.63 2.65
N ASN A 55 -11.63 8.44 2.55
CA ASN A 55 -10.25 8.20 2.99
C ASN A 55 -9.30 7.80 1.86
N PHE A 56 -9.83 7.43 0.69
CA PHE A 56 -9.06 6.90 -0.42
C PHE A 56 -7.96 7.85 -0.87
N GLN A 57 -8.28 9.13 -1.06
CA GLN A 57 -7.31 10.13 -1.48
C GLN A 57 -6.10 10.16 -0.53
N ARG A 58 -6.34 10.42 0.75
CA ARG A 58 -5.27 10.53 1.76
C ARG A 58 -4.51 9.23 2.01
N LYS A 59 -5.22 8.09 2.03
CA LYS A 59 -4.62 6.80 2.41
C LYS A 59 -3.98 6.07 1.23
N VAL A 60 -4.38 6.39 0.00
CA VAL A 60 -3.94 5.69 -1.21
C VAL A 60 -3.21 6.61 -2.17
N VAL A 61 -3.83 7.70 -2.58
CA VAL A 61 -3.28 8.57 -3.64
C VAL A 61 -2.13 9.42 -3.10
N ASP A 62 -2.30 9.99 -1.92
CA ASP A 62 -1.30 10.86 -1.29
C ASP A 62 -0.27 10.08 -0.45
N ASN A 63 -0.36 8.75 -0.45
CA ASN A 63 0.50 7.90 0.38
C ASN A 63 1.87 7.69 -0.31
N PRO A 64 2.99 7.95 0.39
CA PRO A 64 4.32 7.69 -0.17
C PRO A 64 4.65 6.20 -0.33
N GLU A 65 3.93 5.31 0.37
CA GLU A 65 4.09 3.86 0.25
C GLU A 65 3.30 3.28 -0.92
N VAL A 66 3.78 2.17 -1.48
CA VAL A 66 3.06 1.46 -2.55
C VAL A 66 1.80 0.80 -1.96
N GLY A 67 0.64 1.19 -2.49
CA GLY A 67 -0.66 0.66 -2.07
C GLY A 67 -1.17 -0.43 -3.01
N MET A 68 -1.56 -1.58 -2.47
CA MET A 68 -2.32 -2.59 -3.22
C MET A 68 -3.74 -2.65 -2.70
N VAL A 69 -4.73 -2.33 -3.54
CA VAL A 69 -6.13 -2.25 -3.14
C VAL A 69 -6.95 -3.33 -3.82
N ALA A 70 -7.61 -4.18 -3.04
CA ALA A 70 -8.58 -5.15 -3.51
C ALA A 70 -9.99 -4.57 -3.48
N PHE A 71 -10.63 -4.47 -4.65
CA PHE A 71 -12.05 -4.18 -4.80
C PHE A 71 -12.82 -5.50 -4.76
N ILE A 72 -13.66 -5.65 -3.74
CA ILE A 72 -14.39 -6.89 -3.43
C ILE A 72 -15.89 -6.68 -3.36
N ALA A 73 -16.63 -7.79 -3.36
CA ALA A 73 -18.05 -7.83 -3.01
C ALA A 73 -18.28 -8.90 -1.92
N PRO A 74 -19.10 -8.63 -0.88
CA PRO A 74 -19.25 -9.52 0.27
C PRO A 74 -19.91 -10.87 -0.07
N TRP A 75 -20.69 -10.91 -1.14
CA TRP A 75 -21.37 -12.11 -1.64
C TRP A 75 -20.52 -12.94 -2.62
N CYS A 76 -19.38 -12.43 -3.09
CA CYS A 76 -18.54 -13.12 -4.07
C CYS A 76 -17.74 -14.27 -3.42
N GLY A 77 -17.91 -15.49 -3.93
CA GLY A 77 -17.20 -16.68 -3.44
C GLY A 77 -15.67 -16.56 -3.56
N HIS A 78 -15.15 -16.07 -4.69
CA HIS A 78 -13.71 -15.86 -4.89
C HIS A 78 -13.14 -14.78 -3.96
N CYS A 79 -13.93 -13.77 -3.59
CA CYS A 79 -13.50 -12.76 -2.61
C CYS A 79 -13.33 -13.37 -1.22
N LYS A 80 -14.27 -14.23 -0.79
CA LYS A 80 -14.18 -14.90 0.52
C LYS A 80 -12.94 -15.77 0.65
N GLN A 81 -12.47 -16.37 -0.44
CA GLN A 81 -11.23 -17.15 -0.46
C GLN A 81 -9.97 -16.27 -0.48
N LEU A 82 -10.04 -15.10 -1.13
CA LEU A 82 -8.92 -14.16 -1.18
C LEU A 82 -8.67 -13.46 0.16
N LEU A 83 -9.72 -13.08 0.90
CA LEU A 83 -9.60 -12.23 2.07
C LEU A 83 -8.65 -12.76 3.17
N PRO A 84 -8.66 -14.06 3.54
CA PRO A 84 -7.71 -14.59 4.52
C PRO A 84 -6.25 -14.46 4.07
N GLU A 85 -5.96 -14.80 2.81
CA GLU A 85 -4.62 -14.67 2.23
C GLU A 85 -4.19 -13.20 2.12
N TRP A 86 -5.14 -12.31 1.80
CA TRP A 86 -4.91 -10.86 1.74
C TRP A 86 -4.54 -10.29 3.11
N GLN A 87 -5.17 -10.80 4.18
CA GLN A 87 -4.85 -10.41 5.55
C GLN A 87 -3.47 -10.90 5.98
N GLU A 88 -3.12 -12.15 5.66
CA GLU A 88 -1.80 -12.67 5.97
C GLU A 88 -0.70 -11.94 5.18
N ALA A 89 -0.93 -11.64 3.89
CA ALA A 89 -0.02 -10.83 3.10
C ALA A 89 0.15 -9.42 3.69
N ALA A 90 -0.92 -8.79 4.20
CA ALA A 90 -0.84 -7.49 4.86
C ALA A 90 0.01 -7.53 6.12
N ARG A 91 0.03 -8.69 6.80
CA ARG A 91 0.87 -8.92 7.98
C ARG A 91 2.34 -9.11 7.61
N LEU A 92 2.62 -9.78 6.49
CA LEU A 92 3.99 -10.05 6.04
C LEU A 92 4.67 -8.82 5.42
N LEU A 93 3.89 -7.91 4.81
CA LEU A 93 4.41 -6.72 4.14
C LEU A 93 4.55 -5.49 5.06
N GLN A 94 4.30 -5.65 6.37
CA GLN A 94 4.44 -4.56 7.33
C GLN A 94 5.89 -4.05 7.34
N GLY A 95 6.07 -2.74 7.14
CA GLY A 95 7.39 -2.11 7.17
C GLY A 95 8.20 -2.27 5.89
N GLU A 96 7.69 -2.98 4.87
CA GLU A 96 8.36 -3.21 3.58
C GLU A 96 8.09 -2.10 2.55
N GLY A 97 7.64 -0.92 3.00
CA GLY A 97 7.31 0.22 2.13
C GLY A 97 6.07 -0.01 1.24
N CYS A 98 5.23 -0.98 1.59
CA CYS A 98 3.96 -1.23 0.93
C CYS A 98 2.87 -1.64 1.92
N TYR A 99 1.61 -1.44 1.54
CA TYR A 99 0.46 -1.83 2.34
C TYR A 99 -0.67 -2.38 1.48
N LEU A 100 -1.56 -3.14 2.13
CA LEU A 100 -2.72 -3.77 1.51
C LEU A 100 -4.01 -3.13 2.02
N GLY A 101 -4.87 -2.71 1.10
CA GLY A 101 -6.17 -2.13 1.34
C GLY A 101 -7.30 -2.94 0.72
N VAL A 102 -8.52 -2.70 1.18
CA VAL A 102 -9.73 -3.30 0.62
C VAL A 102 -10.84 -2.27 0.51
N VAL A 103 -11.61 -2.34 -0.57
CA VAL A 103 -12.79 -1.52 -0.84
C VAL A 103 -13.97 -2.46 -1.10
N ASP A 104 -15.08 -2.27 -0.40
CA ASP A 104 -16.36 -2.86 -0.81
C ASP A 104 -16.92 -2.06 -1.98
N ALA A 105 -16.68 -2.57 -3.19
CA ALA A 105 -17.09 -1.92 -4.43
C ALA A 105 -18.60 -1.98 -4.68
N THR A 106 -19.35 -2.75 -3.88
CA THR A 106 -20.82 -2.75 -3.93
C THR A 106 -21.42 -1.56 -3.18
N VAL A 107 -20.67 -0.98 -2.24
CA VAL A 107 -21.06 0.21 -1.49
C VAL A 107 -20.39 1.45 -2.09
N GLU A 108 -19.07 1.40 -2.32
CA GLU A 108 -18.25 2.51 -2.82
C GLU A 108 -18.26 2.56 -4.36
N THR A 109 -19.46 2.71 -4.94
CA THR A 109 -19.68 2.63 -6.39
C THR A 109 -18.97 3.72 -7.20
N GLY A 110 -18.69 4.88 -6.60
CA GLY A 110 -17.91 5.95 -7.22
C GLY A 110 -16.46 5.52 -7.42
N LEU A 111 -15.82 4.94 -6.40
CA LEU A 111 -14.49 4.36 -6.52
C LEU A 111 -14.46 3.19 -7.52
N ALA A 112 -15.46 2.31 -7.49
CA ALA A 112 -15.55 1.20 -8.43
C ALA A 112 -15.60 1.70 -9.89
N SER A 113 -16.38 2.75 -10.14
CA SER A 113 -16.49 3.39 -11.47
C SER A 113 -15.20 4.08 -11.88
N GLN A 114 -14.61 4.89 -10.99
CA GLN A 114 -13.37 5.62 -11.22
C GLN A 114 -12.22 4.70 -11.63
N TYR A 115 -12.11 3.54 -10.97
CA TYR A 115 -11.05 2.56 -11.24
C TYR A 115 -11.47 1.43 -12.18
N GLN A 116 -12.62 1.59 -12.86
CA GLN A 116 -13.14 0.67 -13.88
C GLN A 116 -13.21 -0.78 -13.40
N VAL A 117 -13.77 -0.98 -12.21
CA VAL A 117 -13.97 -2.32 -11.63
C VAL A 117 -15.17 -2.98 -12.32
N GLN A 118 -14.90 -4.02 -13.11
CA GLN A 118 -15.91 -4.76 -13.87
C GLN A 118 -16.24 -6.14 -13.29
N GLY A 119 -15.50 -6.59 -12.28
CA GLY A 119 -15.66 -7.90 -11.66
C GLY A 119 -14.91 -8.02 -10.35
N TYR A 120 -15.16 -9.11 -9.61
CA TYR A 120 -14.63 -9.31 -8.28
C TYR A 120 -13.92 -10.66 -8.11
N PRO A 121 -12.80 -10.71 -7.38
CA PRO A 121 -12.03 -9.57 -6.89
C PRO A 121 -11.29 -8.85 -8.04
N THR A 122 -11.08 -7.54 -7.91
CA THR A 122 -10.17 -6.76 -8.78
C THR A 122 -9.09 -6.10 -7.91
N ILE A 123 -7.82 -6.35 -8.21
CA ILE A 123 -6.69 -5.73 -7.48
C ILE A 123 -6.10 -4.61 -8.33
N LYS A 124 -5.86 -3.45 -7.71
CA LYS A 124 -5.20 -2.30 -8.33
C LYS A 124 -3.97 -1.93 -7.51
N VAL A 125 -2.88 -1.60 -8.19
CA VAL A 125 -1.62 -1.15 -7.57
C VAL A 125 -1.50 0.35 -7.75
N PHE A 126 -1.23 1.04 -6.66
CA PHE A 126 -1.03 2.47 -6.58
C PHE A 126 0.45 2.70 -6.25
N PRO A 127 1.25 3.21 -7.20
CA PRO A 127 2.63 3.55 -6.91
C PRO A 127 2.64 4.65 -5.84
N GLY A 128 3.50 4.51 -4.84
CA GLY A 128 3.74 5.57 -3.88
C GLY A 128 4.21 6.83 -4.60
N GLY A 129 3.63 7.98 -4.24
CA GLY A 129 3.99 9.26 -4.85
C GLY A 129 5.40 9.69 -4.42
N ASP A 130 6.25 10.04 -5.40
CA ASP A 130 7.38 10.95 -5.16
C ASP A 130 6.77 12.37 -5.09
N ASN A 131 6.32 12.82 -3.92
CA ASN A 131 6.07 14.25 -3.71
C ASN A 131 7.40 14.99 -3.54
#